data_AF-A0A0F9VL59-F1
#
_entry.id   AF-A0A0F9VL59-F1
#
_cell.length_a   1.000
_cell.length_b   1.000
_cell.length_c   1.000
_cell.angle_alpha   90.00
_cell.angle_beta   90.00
_cell.angle_gamma   90.00
#
_symmetry.space_group_name_H-M   'P 1'
#
loop_
_entity.id
_entity.type
_entity.pdbx_description
1 polymer ?
#
loop_
_entity_poly.entity_id
_entity_poly.type
_entity_poly.pdbx_seq_one_letter_code
_entity_poly.pdbx_strand_id
1 'polypeptide(L)' 'MRVIHLPAIDKTVSLKAYVAAIKLAKANPDQEFKHGLTCWWACTGKDIMRQFWEGTQDRINQAIPYTERK' A
#
# COMPACT_ATOMS: atom_id res chain seq x y z
N MET A 1 -14.79 -11.26 -0.03
CA MET A 1 -13.54 -10.98 -0.76
C MET A 1 -13.06 -9.61 -0.30
N ARG A 2 -11.88 -9.49 0.33
CA ARG A 2 -11.41 -8.18 0.83
C ARG A 2 -10.68 -7.42 -0.27
N VAL A 3 -11.08 -6.18 -0.44
CA VAL A 3 -10.57 -5.26 -1.46
C VAL A 3 -9.98 -4.05 -0.76
N ILE A 4 -8.93 -3.47 -1.32
CA ILE A 4 -8.26 -2.27 -0.82
C ILE A 4 -8.40 -1.21 -1.88
N HIS A 5 -8.87 -0.04 -1.48
CA HIS A 5 -8.86 1.14 -2.32
C HIS A 5 -7.45 1.76 -2.34
N LEU A 6 -6.87 1.92 -3.52
CA LEU A 6 -5.60 2.60 -3.75
C LEU A 6 -5.89 4.05 -4.19
N PRO A 7 -5.65 5.05 -3.31
CA PRO A 7 -5.93 6.45 -3.62
C PRO A 7 -5.03 7.00 -4.74
N ALA A 8 -3.83 6.44 -4.93
CA ALA A 8 -2.89 6.87 -5.98
C ALA A 8 -3.45 6.76 -7.41
N ILE A 9 -4.35 5.80 -7.65
CA ILE A 9 -4.87 5.47 -8.98
C ILE A 9 -6.41 5.35 -8.98
N ASP A 10 -7.05 5.74 -7.87
CA ASP A 10 -8.49 5.63 -7.63
C ASP A 10 -9.05 4.24 -8.01
N LYS A 11 -8.31 3.17 -7.68
CA LYS A 11 -8.69 1.79 -8.01
C LYS A 11 -8.81 0.91 -6.79
N THR A 12 -9.84 0.08 -6.81
CA THR A 12 -10.02 -0.96 -5.81
C THR A 12 -9.36 -2.25 -6.28
N VAL A 13 -8.33 -2.69 -5.57
CA VAL A 13 -7.58 -3.92 -5.86
C VAL A 13 -7.89 -5.00 -4.84
N SER A 14 -7.77 -6.26 -5.24
CA SER A 14 -7.89 -7.36 -4.27
C SER A 14 -6.75 -7.31 -3.25
N LEU A 15 -7.03 -7.71 -2.00
CA LEU A 15 -6.02 -7.82 -0.96
C LEU A 15 -4.83 -8.70 -1.40
N LYS A 16 -5.10 -9.78 -2.15
CA LYS A 16 -4.07 -10.67 -2.68
C LYS A 16 -3.13 -9.96 -3.64
N ALA A 17 -3.68 -9.16 -4.57
CA ALA A 17 -2.88 -8.37 -5.51
C ALA A 17 -2.06 -7.28 -4.79
N TYR A 18 -2.66 -6.62 -3.80
CA TYR A 18 -1.99 -5.62 -2.98
C TYR A 18 -0.78 -6.19 -2.23
N VAL A 19 -0.95 -7.35 -1.57
CA VAL A 19 0.14 -8.01 -0.84
C VAL A 19 1.23 -8.51 -1.78
N ALA A 20 0.87 -9.01 -2.97
CA ALA A 20 1.85 -9.41 -3.98
C ALA A 20 2.71 -8.23 -4.46
N ALA A 21 2.08 -7.07 -4.71
CA ALA A 21 2.79 -5.85 -5.10
C ALA A 21 3.75 -5.36 -4.00
N ILE A 22 3.34 -5.39 -2.72
CA ILE A 22 4.22 -5.02 -1.61
C ILE A 22 5.42 -5.97 -1.49
N LYS A 23 5.20 -7.28 -1.63
CA LYS A 23 6.31 -8.25 -1.61
C LYS A 23 7.32 -7.98 -2.72
N LEU A 24 6.83 -7.60 -3.90
CA LEU A 24 7.67 -7.25 -5.04
C LEU A 24 8.47 -5.95 -4.77
N ALA A 25 7.81 -4.91 -4.25
CA ALA A 25 8.48 -3.67 -3.84
C ALA A 25 9.51 -3.89 -2.73
N LYS A 26 9.22 -4.79 -1.77
CA LYS A 26 10.16 -5.18 -0.71
C LYS A 26 11.38 -5.92 -1.26
N ALA A 27 11.18 -6.79 -2.26
CA ALA A 27 12.27 -7.52 -2.89
C ALA A 27 13.16 -6.63 -3.77
N ASN A 28 12.58 -5.56 -4.34
CA ASN A 28 13.26 -4.63 -5.25
C ASN A 28 13.20 -3.19 -4.72
N PRO A 29 14.00 -2.85 -3.70
CA PRO A 29 13.90 -1.57 -3.01
C PRO A 29 14.32 -0.35 -3.88
N ASP A 30 15.27 -0.53 -4.79
CA ASP A 30 15.78 0.54 -5.67
C ASP A 30 15.08 0.58 -7.04
N GLN A 31 14.14 -0.33 -7.29
CA GLN A 31 13.37 -0.34 -8.53
C GLN A 31 12.31 0.77 -8.52
N GLU A 32 12.21 1.49 -9.62
CA GLU A 32 11.15 2.48 -9.82
C GLU A 32 9.84 1.81 -10.27
N PHE A 33 8.76 2.21 -9.62
CA PHE A 33 7.40 1.82 -9.96
C PHE A 33 6.65 3.02 -10.53
N LYS A 34 5.70 2.77 -11.43
CA LYS A 34 4.94 3.83 -12.12
C LYS A 34 4.14 4.73 -11.19
N HIS A 35 3.70 4.19 -10.05
CA HIS A 35 2.99 4.88 -9.00
C HIS A 35 3.25 4.17 -7.66
N GLY A 36 3.01 4.83 -6.54
CA GLY A 36 3.03 4.19 -5.23
C GLY A 36 1.65 3.76 -4.75
N LEU A 37 1.52 3.64 -3.43
CA LEU A 37 0.25 3.32 -2.77
C LEU A 37 -0.61 4.59 -2.61
N THR A 38 0.04 5.71 -2.34
CA THR A 38 -0.59 7.03 -2.16
C THR A 38 -0.13 8.08 -3.17
N CYS A 39 1.06 7.95 -3.75
CA CYS A 39 1.59 8.84 -4.79
C CYS A 39 1.16 8.39 -6.20
N TRP A 40 0.68 9.33 -7.03
CA TRP A 40 0.36 9.10 -8.45
C TRP A 40 1.59 9.17 -9.38
N TRP A 41 2.73 9.68 -8.88
CA TRP A 41 4.00 9.76 -9.60
C TRP A 41 4.90 8.55 -9.33
N ALA A 42 5.97 8.41 -10.11
CA ALA A 42 6.91 7.31 -9.98
C ALA A 42 7.59 7.31 -8.60
N CYS A 43 7.54 6.17 -7.92
CA CYS A 43 8.02 5.99 -6.56
C CYS A 43 8.89 4.72 -6.50
N THR A 44 9.95 4.71 -5.69
CA THR A 44 10.82 3.53 -5.57
C THR A 44 10.18 2.46 -4.68
N GLY A 45 10.70 1.24 -4.72
CA GLY A 45 10.30 0.18 -3.80
C GLY A 45 10.45 0.59 -2.33
N LYS A 46 11.49 1.35 -1.99
CA LYS A 46 11.69 1.97 -0.66
C LYS A 46 10.56 2.93 -0.31
N ASP A 47 10.15 3.80 -1.23
CA ASP A 47 9.05 4.74 -1.00
C ASP A 47 7.71 4.03 -0.77
N ILE A 48 7.44 2.98 -1.57
CA ILE A 48 6.24 2.15 -1.40
C ILE A 48 6.22 1.48 -0.03
N MET A 49 7.37 0.95 0.42
CA MET A 49 7.50 0.35 1.74
C MET A 49 7.31 1.38 2.86
N ARG A 50 7.83 2.60 2.70
CA ARG A 50 7.59 3.70 3.65
C ARG A 50 6.10 4.02 3.74
N GLN A 51 5.42 4.22 2.62
CA GLN A 51 3.97 4.48 2.57
C GLN A 51 3.16 3.36 3.22
N PHE A 52 3.57 2.11 3.00
CA PHE A 52 2.93 0.95 3.63
C PHE A 52 3.04 0.98 5.16
N TRP A 53 4.23 1.31 5.69
CA TRP A 53 4.45 1.43 7.12
C TRP A 53 3.72 2.63 7.72
N GLU A 54 3.74 3.79 7.06
CA GLU A 54 2.98 4.98 7.46
C GLU A 54 1.48 4.66 7.58
N GLY A 55 0.89 4.02 6.56
CA GLY A 55 -0.51 3.61 6.60
C GLY A 55 -0.80 2.55 7.66
N THR A 56 0.18 1.71 8.01
CA THR A 56 0.04 0.74 9.11
C THR A 56 0.06 1.45 10.47
N GLN A 57 0.97 2.39 10.65
CA GLN A 57 1.14 3.17 11.86
C GLN A 57 -0.07 4.10 12.10
N ASP A 58 -0.59 4.74 11.06
CA ASP A 58 -1.81 5.54 11.13
C ASP A 58 -3.02 4.70 11.60
N ARG A 59 -3.17 3.47 11.09
CA ARG A 59 -4.22 2.54 11.55
C ARG A 59 -4.05 2.08 12.99
N ILE A 60 -2.81 1.93 13.46
CA ILE A 60 -2.52 1.63 14.87
C ILE A 60 -2.91 2.83 15.73
N ASN A 61 -2.53 4.04 15.31
CA ASN A 61 -2.85 5.28 16.02
C ASN A 61 -4.36 5.55 16.09
N GLN A 62 -5.11 5.23 15.04
CA GLN A 62 -6.57 5.35 15.03
C GLN A 62 -7.27 4.26 15.87
N ALA A 63 -6.52 3.28 16.40
CA ALA A 63 -7.01 2.18 17.22
C ALA A 63 -8.21 1.42 16.60
N ILE A 64 -8.38 1.46 15.27
CA ILE A 64 -9.55 0.89 14.60
C ILE A 64 -9.50 -0.64 14.74
N PRO A 65 -10.50 -1.24 15.42
CA PRO A 65 -10.60 -2.69 15.55
C PRO A 65 -10.57 -3.35 14.19
N TYR A 66 -9.85 -4.47 14.07
CA TYR A 66 -9.74 -5.19 12.80
C TYR A 66 -11.10 -5.60 12.19
N THR A 67 -12.10 -5.78 13.05
CA THR A 67 -13.51 -6.06 12.70
C THR A 67 -14.23 -4.90 12.02
N GLU A 68 -13.78 -3.66 12.23
CA GLU A 68 -14.41 -2.44 11.70
C GLU A 68 -13.71 -1.89 10.45
N ARG A 69 -12.61 -2.53 10.03
CA ARG A 69 -11.87 -2.15 8.82
C ARG A 69 -12.67 -2.56 7.58
N LYS A 70 -13.48 -1.64 7.05
CA LYS A 70 -14.19 -1.77 5.77
C LYS A 70 -13.26 -1.47 4.59
#